data_AF-A0A165EN60-F1
#
_entry.id   AF-A0A165EN60-F1
#
_cell.length_a   1.000
_cell.length_b   1.000
_cell.length_c   1.000
_cell.angle_alpha   90.00
_cell.angle_beta   90.00
_cell.angle_gamma   90.00
#
_symmetry.space_group_name_H-M   'P 1'
#
loop_
_entity.id
_entity.type
_entity.pdbx_description
1 polymer ?
#
loop_
_entity_poly.entity_id
_entity_poly.type
_entity_poly.pdbx_seq_one_letter_code
_entity_poly.pdbx_strand_id
1 'polypeptide(L)'
;LDRSPALGGGARSVTKIARGVFGDAELEYSKLSEAEKAIVFAVERHEWLWSNHHQLRTVKAVDCLQSFSARSGSRPVCSRCDALLHNNDFQSALNHKTSGDPSKAKHTPSRFRQDGLLEISLMQHQLAGLLQADGSKESLWTRFIKGALRGDFTDDKVFLGLLEAVLVVKDKDRRGVGMQNMKWNPDYD
;
A
#
# COMPACT_ATOMS: atom_id res chain seq x y z
N LEU A 1 12.54 0.70 2.48
CA LEU A 1 11.58 0.01 1.58
C LEU A 1 10.13 0.43 1.84
N ASP A 2 9.86 0.95 3.03
CA ASP A 2 8.57 1.46 3.52
C ASP A 2 7.94 2.60 2.67
N ARG A 3 8.66 3.13 1.68
CA ARG A 3 8.23 4.24 0.80
C ARG A 3 7.64 3.78 -0.54
N SER A 4 7.70 2.49 -0.86
CA SER A 4 7.22 1.95 -2.13
C SER A 4 6.70 0.52 -1.95
N PRO A 5 5.46 0.21 -2.38
CA PRO A 5 4.95 -1.16 -2.34
C PRO A 5 5.45 -2.03 -3.50
N ALA A 6 6.24 -1.47 -4.42
CA ALA A 6 6.78 -2.22 -5.56
C ALA A 6 7.69 -3.36 -5.09
N LEU A 7 7.59 -4.51 -5.76
CA LEU A 7 8.37 -5.71 -5.45
C LEU A 7 9.75 -5.75 -6.13
N GLY A 8 10.06 -4.80 -7.01
CA GLY A 8 11.29 -4.75 -7.78
C GLY A 8 11.27 -3.64 -8.82
N GLY A 9 12.26 -3.63 -9.71
CA GLY A 9 12.34 -2.65 -10.79
C GLY A 9 13.54 -2.82 -11.71
N GLY A 10 13.76 -1.83 -12.59
CA GLY A 10 14.85 -1.81 -13.56
C GLY A 10 14.51 -2.37 -14.94
N ALA A 11 13.28 -2.85 -15.13
CA ALA A 11 12.79 -3.26 -16.44
C ALA A 11 12.50 -2.07 -17.35
N ARG A 12 12.40 -2.36 -18.65
CA ARG A 12 11.93 -1.39 -19.65
C ARG A 12 10.47 -1.03 -19.37
N SER A 13 10.03 0.11 -19.91
CA SER A 13 8.64 0.54 -19.74
C SER A 13 7.65 -0.46 -20.35
N VAL A 14 6.50 -0.63 -19.71
CA VAL A 14 5.43 -1.55 -20.17
C VAL A 14 5.00 -1.29 -21.61
N THR A 15 5.02 -0.04 -22.07
CA THR A 15 4.72 0.32 -23.47
C THR A 15 5.78 -0.23 -24.43
N LYS A 16 7.07 -0.15 -24.08
CA LYS A 16 8.15 -0.72 -24.91
C LYS A 16 8.08 -2.25 -24.93
N ILE A 17 7.76 -2.85 -23.79
CA ILE A 17 7.58 -4.31 -23.69
C ILE A 17 6.39 -4.76 -24.53
N ALA A 18 5.23 -4.11 -24.41
CA ALA A 18 4.04 -4.43 -25.20
C ALA A 18 4.33 -4.41 -26.71
N ARG A 19 4.95 -3.34 -27.21
CA ARG A 19 5.32 -3.22 -28.63
C ARG A 19 6.27 -4.33 -29.08
N GLY A 20 7.24 -4.69 -28.23
CA GLY A 20 8.17 -5.77 -28.53
C GLY A 20 7.54 -7.16 -28.52
N VAL A 21 6.65 -7.44 -27.56
CA VAL A 21 5.98 -8.74 -27.38
C VAL A 21 4.97 -9.01 -28.49
N PHE A 22 4.18 -7.99 -28.88
CA PHE A 22 3.13 -8.13 -29.88
C PHE A 22 3.56 -7.74 -31.30
N GLY A 23 4.79 -7.25 -31.48
CA GLY A 23 5.35 -6.93 -32.80
C GLY A 23 4.73 -5.70 -33.47
N ASP A 24 3.99 -4.88 -32.75
CA ASP A 24 3.34 -3.67 -33.26
C ASP A 24 3.94 -2.42 -32.58
N ALA A 25 4.58 -1.56 -33.38
CA ALA A 25 5.27 -0.36 -32.92
C ALA A 25 4.32 0.77 -32.47
N GLU A 26 3.10 0.82 -33.02
CA GLU A 26 2.09 1.84 -32.73
C GLU A 26 1.12 1.40 -31.63
N LEU A 27 1.29 0.17 -31.11
CA LEU A 27 0.46 -0.39 -30.07
C LEU A 27 0.45 0.50 -28.82
N GLU A 28 -0.76 0.78 -28.37
CA GLU A 28 -1.03 1.55 -27.18
C GLU A 28 -1.35 0.60 -26.01
N TYR A 29 -0.51 0.63 -24.97
CA TYR A 29 -0.65 -0.26 -23.81
C TYR A 29 -2.04 -0.17 -23.13
N SER A 30 -2.67 1.01 -23.17
CA SER A 30 -4.01 1.25 -22.61
C SER A 30 -5.10 0.41 -23.27
N LYS A 31 -4.94 0.05 -24.55
CA LYS A 31 -5.91 -0.69 -25.37
C LYS A 31 -5.81 -2.21 -25.23
N LEU A 32 -4.78 -2.70 -24.53
CA LEU A 32 -4.61 -4.12 -24.26
C LEU A 32 -5.73 -4.65 -23.36
N SER A 33 -6.16 -5.87 -23.62
CA SER A 33 -6.97 -6.66 -22.70
C SER A 33 -6.19 -6.97 -21.42
N GLU A 34 -6.91 -7.31 -20.34
CA GLU A 34 -6.26 -7.66 -19.07
C GLU A 34 -5.36 -8.90 -19.18
N ALA A 35 -5.70 -9.85 -20.06
CA ALA A 35 -4.87 -11.02 -20.35
C ALA A 35 -3.55 -10.62 -21.03
N GLU A 36 -3.60 -9.71 -22.01
CA GLU A 36 -2.41 -9.21 -22.69
C GLU A 36 -1.53 -8.36 -21.76
N LYS A 37 -2.14 -7.53 -20.91
CA LYS A 37 -1.42 -6.79 -19.87
C LYS A 37 -0.71 -7.74 -18.91
N ALA A 38 -1.33 -8.85 -18.54
CA ALA A 38 -0.71 -9.87 -17.70
C ALA A 38 0.55 -10.48 -18.35
N ILE A 39 0.54 -10.71 -19.66
CA ILE A 39 1.72 -11.16 -20.41
C ILE A 39 2.83 -10.10 -20.36
N VAL A 40 2.49 -8.82 -20.63
CA VAL A 40 3.45 -7.71 -20.56
C VAL A 40 4.08 -7.60 -19.18
N PHE A 41 3.29 -7.75 -18.11
CA PHE A 41 3.80 -7.74 -16.74
C PHE A 41 4.67 -8.94 -16.41
N ALA A 42 4.35 -10.13 -16.94
CA ALA A 42 5.20 -11.29 -16.78
C ALA A 42 6.58 -11.01 -17.40
N VAL A 43 6.63 -10.44 -18.59
CA VAL A 43 7.90 -10.07 -19.25
C VAL A 43 8.63 -8.97 -18.48
N GLU A 44 7.94 -7.90 -18.07
CA GLU A 44 8.53 -6.83 -17.23
C GLU A 44 9.19 -7.39 -15.98
N ARG A 45 8.54 -8.37 -15.33
CA ARG A 45 9.08 -9.00 -14.12
C ARG A 45 10.33 -9.84 -14.39
N HIS A 46 10.43 -10.49 -15.56
CA HIS A 46 11.64 -11.19 -15.97
C HIS A 46 12.78 -10.23 -16.35
N GLU A 47 12.45 -9.00 -16.77
CA GLU A 47 13.42 -7.95 -17.08
C GLU A 47 13.87 -7.12 -15.85
N TRP A 48 13.39 -7.45 -14.64
CA TRP A 48 13.82 -6.73 -13.44
C TRP A 48 15.32 -6.89 -13.18
N LEU A 49 15.95 -5.80 -12.77
CA LEU A 49 17.35 -5.77 -12.34
C LEU A 49 17.47 -5.99 -10.83
N TRP A 50 16.45 -5.59 -10.06
CA TRP A 50 16.43 -5.79 -8.61
C TRP A 50 15.06 -6.22 -8.09
N SER A 51 15.09 -6.87 -6.93
CA SER A 51 13.92 -7.27 -6.15
C SER A 51 13.95 -6.62 -4.76
N ASN A 52 12.79 -6.23 -4.28
CA ASN A 52 12.56 -5.64 -2.97
C ASN A 52 12.00 -6.71 -2.02
N HIS A 53 12.78 -7.06 -1.00
CA HIS A 53 12.35 -7.96 0.07
C HIS A 53 11.86 -7.14 1.26
N HIS A 54 10.58 -6.79 1.27
CA HIS A 54 9.97 -5.93 2.29
C HIS A 54 10.11 -6.47 3.72
N GLN A 55 9.86 -7.78 3.92
CA GLN A 55 9.98 -8.43 5.23
C GLN A 55 11.41 -8.34 5.80
N LEU A 56 12.41 -8.57 4.94
CA LEU A 56 13.83 -8.53 5.32
C LEU A 56 14.40 -7.11 5.28
N ARG A 57 13.61 -6.12 4.85
CA ARG A 57 14.04 -4.73 4.58
C ARG A 57 15.31 -4.64 3.72
N THR A 58 15.45 -5.54 2.76
CA THR A 58 16.63 -5.61 1.88
C THR A 58 16.25 -5.53 0.40
N VAL A 59 17.16 -4.99 -0.41
CA VAL A 59 17.08 -5.02 -1.86
C VAL A 59 18.20 -5.92 -2.37
N LYS A 60 17.91 -6.74 -3.38
CA LYS A 60 18.87 -7.64 -4.01
C LYS A 60 18.82 -7.47 -5.52
N ALA A 61 19.98 -7.63 -6.17
CA ALA A 61 19.98 -7.85 -7.61
C ALA A 61 19.23 -9.15 -7.93
N VAL A 62 18.51 -9.21 -9.05
CA VAL A 62 17.77 -10.43 -9.45
C VAL A 62 18.74 -11.59 -9.70
N ASP A 63 19.94 -11.30 -10.20
CA ASP A 63 21.04 -12.23 -10.43
C ASP A 63 22.02 -12.32 -9.24
N CYS A 64 21.56 -12.04 -8.02
CA CYS A 64 22.38 -12.11 -6.81
C CYS A 64 23.07 -13.48 -6.68
N LEU A 65 24.39 -13.45 -6.49
CA LEU A 65 25.22 -14.65 -6.38
C LEU A 65 25.08 -15.39 -5.05
N GLN A 66 24.34 -14.83 -4.09
CA GLN A 66 24.11 -15.37 -2.74
C GLN A 66 25.39 -15.75 -1.97
N SER A 67 26.53 -15.22 -2.41
CA SER A 67 27.85 -15.49 -1.87
C SER A 67 28.56 -14.17 -1.64
N PHE A 68 29.20 -14.03 -0.49
CA PHE A 68 30.03 -12.88 -0.16
C PHE A 68 31.23 -13.37 0.63
N SER A 69 32.40 -12.76 0.38
CA SER A 69 33.56 -12.98 1.23
C SER A 69 33.44 -12.08 2.44
N ALA A 70 33.31 -12.69 3.62
CA ALA A 70 33.38 -11.98 4.90
C ALA A 70 34.85 -11.61 5.21
N ARG A 71 35.47 -10.75 4.40
CA ARG A 71 36.74 -10.13 4.78
C ARG A 71 36.46 -9.04 5.81
N SER A 72 37.30 -8.95 6.83
CA SER A 72 37.21 -7.92 7.86
C SER A 72 37.21 -6.53 7.23
N GLY A 73 36.12 -5.78 7.41
CA GLY A 73 35.96 -4.39 6.93
C GLY A 73 35.19 -4.21 5.61
N SER A 74 34.90 -5.28 4.85
CA SER A 74 34.05 -5.17 3.64
C SER A 74 32.57 -5.37 3.95
N ARG A 75 31.68 -4.63 3.29
CA ARG A 75 30.24 -4.91 3.35
C ARG A 75 29.99 -6.33 2.80
N PRO A 76 29.21 -7.17 3.48
CA PRO A 76 28.92 -8.53 3.04
C PRO A 76 27.90 -8.53 1.89
N VAL A 77 28.28 -8.00 0.74
CA VAL A 77 27.47 -7.96 -0.48
C VAL A 77 28.18 -8.70 -1.59
N CYS A 78 27.41 -9.43 -2.41
CA CYS A 78 27.96 -10.00 -3.64
C CYS A 78 28.22 -8.90 -4.68
N SER A 79 29.11 -9.17 -5.64
CA SER A 79 29.47 -8.19 -6.68
C SER A 79 28.28 -7.70 -7.51
N ARG A 80 27.25 -8.54 -7.74
CA ARG A 80 26.03 -8.14 -8.46
C ARG A 80 25.18 -7.14 -7.68
N CYS A 81 24.99 -7.39 -6.39
CA CYS A 81 24.30 -6.44 -5.50
C CYS A 81 25.10 -5.16 -5.30
N ASP A 82 26.43 -5.24 -5.32
CA ASP A 82 27.31 -4.06 -5.24
C ASP A 82 27.25 -3.22 -6.54
N ALA A 83 27.26 -3.88 -7.70
CA ALA A 83 27.09 -3.23 -8.99
C ALA A 83 25.73 -2.52 -9.12
N LEU A 84 24.68 -3.06 -8.50
CA LEU A 84 23.36 -2.44 -8.48
C LEU A 84 23.40 -1.03 -7.85
N LEU A 85 24.25 -0.79 -6.85
CA LEU A 85 24.42 0.55 -6.26
C LEU A 85 24.95 1.58 -7.28
N HIS A 86 25.56 1.15 -8.36
CA HIS A 86 26.09 2.02 -9.41
C HIS A 86 25.19 2.06 -10.65
N ASN A 87 24.05 1.37 -10.63
CA ASN A 87 23.09 1.38 -11.71
C ASN A 87 22.26 2.69 -11.69
N ASN A 88 22.18 3.37 -12.83
CA ASN A 88 21.48 4.66 -12.96
C ASN A 88 19.97 4.58 -12.70
N ASP A 89 19.30 3.50 -13.13
CA ASP A 89 17.87 3.32 -12.90
C ASP A 89 17.60 3.08 -11.42
N PHE A 90 18.47 2.29 -10.77
CA PHE A 90 18.38 2.05 -9.33
C PHE A 90 18.63 3.33 -8.53
N GLN A 91 19.65 4.10 -8.88
CA GLN A 91 19.93 5.41 -8.27
C GLN A 91 18.77 6.38 -8.47
N SER A 92 18.18 6.42 -9.67
CA SER A 92 17.00 7.24 -9.95
C SER A 92 15.81 6.83 -9.07
N ALA A 93 15.59 5.53 -8.89
CA ALA A 93 14.54 5.01 -8.01
C ALA A 93 14.79 5.33 -6.53
N LEU A 94 16.03 5.28 -6.06
CA LEU A 94 16.39 5.64 -4.68
C LEU A 94 16.18 7.13 -4.38
N ASN A 95 16.50 7.97 -5.37
CA ASN A 95 16.39 9.42 -5.29
C ASN A 95 14.97 9.95 -5.54
N HIS A 96 14.06 9.09 -5.99
CA HIS A 96 12.67 9.47 -6.21
C HIS A 96 12.01 9.89 -4.89
N LYS A 97 11.55 11.15 -4.83
CA LYS A 97 10.87 11.70 -3.66
C LYS A 97 9.42 11.22 -3.66
N THR A 98 9.07 10.33 -2.73
CA THR A 98 7.67 10.03 -2.46
C THR A 98 7.00 11.29 -1.91
N SER A 99 5.93 11.75 -2.57
CA SER A 99 5.12 12.82 -2.00
C SER A 99 4.39 12.28 -0.77
N GLY A 100 4.61 12.86 0.40
CA GLY A 100 3.83 12.56 1.61
C GLY A 100 2.38 13.02 1.54
N ASP A 101 1.99 13.66 0.44
CA ASP A 101 0.64 14.14 0.16
C ASP A 101 -0.30 12.99 -0.24
N PRO A 102 -1.30 12.64 0.58
CA PRO A 102 -2.25 11.57 0.30
C PRO A 102 -3.06 11.80 -0.99
N SER A 103 -3.25 13.04 -1.42
CA SER A 103 -4.00 13.36 -2.64
C SER A 103 -3.32 12.82 -3.91
N LYS A 104 -2.00 12.61 -3.85
CA LYS A 104 -1.20 12.05 -4.95
C LYS A 104 -1.21 10.53 -4.97
N ALA A 105 -1.66 9.87 -3.90
CA ALA A 105 -1.79 8.42 -3.85
C ALA A 105 -2.72 7.88 -4.95
N LYS A 106 -3.70 8.68 -5.41
CA LYS A 106 -4.60 8.35 -6.54
C LYS A 106 -3.89 8.05 -7.86
N HIS A 107 -2.66 8.56 -8.03
CA HIS A 107 -1.85 8.32 -9.23
C HIS A 107 -1.00 7.05 -9.13
N THR A 108 -1.05 6.33 -8.01
CA THR A 108 -0.37 5.04 -7.87
C THR A 108 -1.13 3.99 -8.68
N PRO A 109 -0.48 3.34 -9.67
CA PRO A 109 -1.10 2.27 -10.43
C PRO A 109 -1.69 1.18 -9.52
N SER A 110 -2.90 0.71 -9.83
CA SER A 110 -3.60 -0.33 -9.06
C SER A 110 -2.76 -1.59 -8.84
N ARG A 111 -1.95 -1.97 -9.84
CA ARG A 111 -1.04 -3.13 -9.77
C ARG A 111 -0.05 -3.11 -8.61
N PHE A 112 0.28 -1.93 -8.09
CA PHE A 112 1.20 -1.80 -6.96
C PHE A 112 0.47 -1.78 -5.61
N ARG A 113 -0.87 -1.77 -5.62
CA ARG A 113 -1.66 -1.96 -4.42
C ARG A 113 -1.67 -3.45 -4.07
N GLN A 114 -1.44 -3.76 -2.80
CA GLN A 114 -1.47 -5.13 -2.30
C GLN A 114 -2.85 -5.40 -1.68
N ASP A 115 -3.90 -5.33 -2.51
CA ASP A 115 -5.29 -5.32 -2.06
C ASP A 115 -5.63 -6.57 -1.22
N GLY A 116 -5.10 -7.75 -1.57
CA GLY A 116 -5.30 -8.97 -0.78
C GLY A 116 -4.67 -8.92 0.63
N LEU A 117 -3.50 -8.30 0.79
CA LEU A 117 -2.92 -8.12 2.13
C LEU A 117 -3.67 -7.06 2.94
N LEU A 118 -4.15 -6.01 2.27
CA LEU A 118 -5.02 -5.01 2.89
C LEU A 118 -6.32 -5.65 3.39
N GLU A 119 -6.95 -6.48 2.57
CA GLU A 119 -8.18 -7.20 2.91
C GLU A 119 -7.96 -8.12 4.13
N ILE A 120 -6.88 -8.92 4.13
CA ILE A 120 -6.53 -9.77 5.28
C ILE A 120 -6.33 -8.93 6.55
N SER A 121 -5.59 -7.82 6.46
CA SER A 121 -5.36 -6.94 7.61
C SER A 121 -6.68 -6.35 8.14
N LEU A 122 -7.56 -5.91 7.24
CA LEU A 122 -8.87 -5.37 7.63
C LEU A 122 -9.76 -6.45 8.24
N MET A 123 -9.73 -7.69 7.73
CA MET A 123 -10.43 -8.81 8.36
C MET A 123 -9.93 -9.06 9.78
N GLN A 124 -8.61 -9.05 10.01
CA GLN A 124 -8.02 -9.21 11.35
C GLN A 124 -8.47 -8.12 12.34
N HIS A 125 -8.67 -6.90 11.84
CA HIS A 125 -9.16 -5.79 12.64
C HIS A 125 -10.69 -5.65 12.66
N GLN A 126 -11.44 -6.59 12.06
CA GLN A 126 -12.91 -6.54 11.93
C GLN A 126 -13.42 -5.31 11.17
N LEU A 127 -12.61 -4.81 10.22
CA LEU A 127 -12.86 -3.64 9.39
C LEU A 127 -13.14 -3.97 7.93
N ALA A 128 -13.29 -5.26 7.57
CA ALA A 128 -13.50 -5.68 6.18
C ALA A 128 -14.72 -5.02 5.52
N GLY A 129 -15.77 -4.73 6.31
CA GLY A 129 -16.96 -4.01 5.85
C GLY A 129 -16.71 -2.56 5.40
N LEU A 130 -15.53 -1.98 5.70
CA LEU A 130 -15.18 -0.62 5.22
C LEU A 130 -14.82 -0.57 3.73
N LEU A 131 -14.37 -1.69 3.14
CA LEU A 131 -14.03 -1.77 1.72
C LEU A 131 -15.21 -2.18 0.85
N GLN A 132 -16.24 -2.79 1.44
CA GLN A 132 -17.47 -3.18 0.75
C GLN A 132 -18.40 -1.96 0.62
N ALA A 133 -17.99 -0.98 -0.20
CA ALA A 133 -18.88 0.05 -0.72
C ALA A 133 -19.23 -0.36 -2.16
N ASP A 134 -20.29 -1.13 -2.26
CA ASP A 134 -20.97 -1.59 -3.46
C ASP A 134 -21.45 -0.40 -4.31
N GLY A 135 -20.58 0.01 -5.24
CA GLY A 135 -20.89 0.46 -6.61
C GLY A 135 -21.79 1.66 -6.87
N SER A 136 -22.58 2.17 -5.92
CA SER A 136 -23.51 3.27 -6.22
C SER A 136 -23.65 4.34 -5.15
N LYS A 137 -23.46 4.03 -3.86
CA LYS A 137 -23.42 5.04 -2.79
C LYS A 137 -22.52 4.60 -1.64
N GLU A 138 -21.56 5.44 -1.29
CA GLU A 138 -20.77 5.26 -0.08
C GLU A 138 -21.70 5.17 1.15
N SER A 139 -21.54 4.13 1.97
CA SER A 139 -22.39 3.92 3.15
C SER A 139 -22.32 5.12 4.10
N LEU A 140 -23.39 5.38 4.85
CA LEU A 140 -23.40 6.42 5.88
C LEU A 140 -22.22 6.25 6.85
N TRP A 141 -21.91 5.01 7.23
CA TRP A 141 -20.81 4.68 8.14
C TRP A 141 -19.45 5.00 7.54
N THR A 142 -19.23 4.70 6.27
CA THR A 142 -17.98 5.03 5.58
C THR A 142 -17.78 6.54 5.50
N ARG A 143 -18.86 7.30 5.17
CA ARG A 143 -18.82 8.77 5.16
C ARG A 143 -18.56 9.34 6.56
N PHE A 144 -19.22 8.79 7.57
CA PHE A 144 -19.04 9.18 8.96
C PHE A 144 -17.60 8.97 9.41
N ILE A 145 -17.02 7.79 9.18
CA ILE A 145 -15.63 7.47 9.54
C ILE A 145 -14.65 8.39 8.80
N LYS A 146 -14.84 8.61 7.50
CA LYS A 146 -13.99 9.56 6.75
C LYS A 146 -14.09 10.98 7.28
N GLY A 147 -15.28 11.43 7.67
CA GLY A 147 -15.47 12.75 8.28
C GLY A 147 -14.78 12.85 9.64
N ALA A 148 -14.99 11.85 10.51
CA ALA A 148 -14.36 11.77 11.81
C ALA A 148 -12.82 11.76 11.71
N LEU A 149 -12.24 11.00 10.77
CA LEU A 149 -10.79 10.96 10.54
C LEU A 149 -10.22 12.28 9.99
N ARG A 150 -11.02 13.07 9.26
CA ARG A 150 -10.63 14.40 8.79
C ARG A 150 -10.80 15.48 9.86
N GLY A 151 -11.46 15.15 10.97
CA GLY A 151 -11.79 16.10 12.03
C GLY A 151 -13.05 16.92 11.73
N ASP A 152 -13.90 16.49 10.79
CA ASP A 152 -15.10 17.24 10.39
C ASP A 152 -16.10 17.48 11.55
N PHE A 153 -15.99 16.71 12.64
CA PHE A 153 -16.90 16.76 13.79
C PHE A 153 -16.25 17.26 15.09
N THR A 154 -15.02 17.80 15.05
CA THR A 154 -14.28 18.16 16.28
C THR A 154 -14.99 19.20 17.16
N ASP A 155 -15.78 20.08 16.54
CA ASP A 155 -16.54 21.11 17.25
C ASP A 155 -17.93 20.63 17.69
N ASP A 156 -18.39 19.46 17.22
CA ASP A 156 -19.70 18.88 17.54
C ASP A 156 -19.66 18.08 18.86
N LYS A 157 -19.23 18.74 19.95
CA LYS A 157 -18.94 18.09 21.24
C LYS A 157 -20.11 17.31 21.84
N VAL A 158 -21.34 17.83 21.71
CA VAL A 158 -22.55 17.17 22.20
C VAL A 158 -22.79 15.86 21.44
N PHE A 159 -22.66 15.89 20.10
CA PHE A 159 -22.80 14.71 19.27
C PHE A 159 -21.69 13.67 19.55
N LEU A 160 -20.43 14.11 19.62
CA LEU A 160 -19.29 13.23 19.93
C LEU A 160 -19.42 12.62 21.33
N GLY A 161 -19.85 13.40 22.32
CA GLY A 161 -20.18 12.90 23.63
C GLY A 161 -21.23 11.80 23.54
N LEU A 162 -22.34 12.05 22.85
CA LEU A 162 -23.46 11.11 22.81
C LEU A 162 -23.03 9.79 22.18
N LEU A 163 -22.24 9.89 21.11
CA LEU A 163 -21.64 8.73 20.46
C LEU A 163 -20.72 7.96 21.43
N GLU A 164 -19.85 8.63 22.16
CA GLU A 164 -18.98 8.01 23.16
C GLU A 164 -19.79 7.28 24.24
N ALA A 165 -20.83 7.93 24.76
CA ALA A 165 -21.71 7.33 25.76
C ALA A 165 -22.39 6.06 25.23
N VAL A 166 -22.91 6.09 24.00
CA VAL A 166 -23.51 4.91 23.33
C VAL A 166 -22.49 3.79 23.15
N LEU A 167 -21.24 4.11 22.76
CA LEU A 167 -20.18 3.11 22.62
C LEU A 167 -19.81 2.47 23.97
N VAL A 168 -19.74 3.26 25.04
CA VAL A 168 -19.50 2.75 26.40
C VAL A 168 -20.64 1.84 26.85
N VAL A 169 -21.89 2.23 26.62
CA VAL A 169 -23.07 1.39 26.92
C VAL A 169 -22.95 0.03 26.23
N LYS A 170 -22.71 0.03 24.91
CA LYS A 170 -22.59 -1.20 24.12
C LYS A 170 -21.43 -2.09 24.56
N ASP A 171 -20.29 -1.50 24.93
CA ASP A 171 -19.16 -2.25 25.45
C ASP A 171 -19.44 -2.88 26.83
N LYS A 172 -20.16 -2.17 27.71
CA LYS A 172 -20.57 -2.69 29.03
C LYS A 172 -21.59 -3.82 28.88
N ASP A 173 -22.58 -3.66 28.01
CA ASP A 173 -23.54 -4.72 27.65
C ASP A 173 -22.82 -5.98 27.15
N ARG A 174 -21.85 -5.82 26.23
CA ARG A 174 -21.05 -6.93 25.70
C ARG A 174 -20.25 -7.66 26.78
N ARG A 175 -19.77 -6.94 27.81
CA ARG A 175 -19.03 -7.52 28.95
C ARG A 175 -19.95 -8.05 30.06
N GLY A 176 -21.27 -7.81 29.97
CA GLY A 176 -22.23 -8.19 31.00
C GLY A 176 -22.05 -7.43 32.31
N VAL A 177 -21.49 -6.21 32.28
CA VAL A 177 -21.24 -5.40 33.49
C VAL A 177 -22.26 -4.28 33.63
N GLY A 178 -22.68 -4.00 34.88
CA GLY A 178 -23.65 -2.95 35.17
C GLY A 178 -23.15 -1.52 34.90
N MET A 179 -24.07 -0.56 34.83
CA MET A 179 -23.80 0.83 34.40
C MET A 179 -23.11 1.73 35.44
N GLN A 180 -22.70 1.17 36.58
CA GLN A 180 -22.04 1.90 37.65
C GLN A 180 -20.79 2.63 37.14
N ASN A 181 -20.54 3.84 37.68
CA ASN A 181 -19.41 4.71 37.35
C ASN A 181 -19.31 5.17 35.89
N MET A 182 -20.42 5.20 35.13
CA MET A 182 -20.43 5.81 33.81
C MET A 182 -20.30 7.33 33.94
N LYS A 183 -19.31 7.90 33.23
CA LYS A 183 -19.12 9.34 33.12
C LYS A 183 -19.93 9.86 31.95
N TRP A 184 -20.75 10.88 32.18
CA TRP A 184 -21.51 11.58 31.14
C TRP A 184 -20.76 12.83 30.74
N ASN A 185 -20.89 13.24 29.47
CA ASN A 185 -20.24 14.46 28.99
C ASN A 185 -20.88 15.68 29.70
N PRO A 186 -20.10 16.57 30.32
CA PRO A 186 -20.62 17.78 30.95
C PRO A 186 -21.34 18.73 29.98
N ASP A 187 -21.09 18.63 28.67
CA ASP A 187 -21.74 19.46 27.64
C ASP A 187 -23.22 19.08 27.39
N TYR A 188 -23.79 18.13 28.15
CA TYR A 188 -25.21 17.76 28.07
C TYR A 188 -26.14 18.62 28.94
N ASP A 189 -25.58 19.43 29.84
CA ASP A 189 -26.31 20.31 30.76
C ASP A 189 -26.43 21.75 30.22
#